data_AF-A0A9P0KMU1-F1
#
_entry.id   AF-A0A9P0KMU1-F1
#
_cell.length_a   1.000
_cell.length_b   1.000
_cell.length_c   1.000
_cell.angle_alpha   90.00
_cell.angle_beta   90.00
_cell.angle_gamma   90.00
#
_symmetry.space_group_name_H-M   'P 1'
#
loop_
_entity.id
_entity.type
_entity.pdbx_description
1 polymer ?
#
loop_
_entity_poly.entity_id
_entity_poly.type
_entity_poly.pdbx_seq_one_letter_code
_entity_poly.pdbx_strand_id
1 'polypeptide(L)'
;MDFFGSVFGKGASYGTLNSYRAAIGHIIGGELTQDPRVKKFFRGAYNIRPNPPKYEDTWDPELVLNLARKLPNDGITLEQLKRKLAVLLAICTGQRAVST
;
A
#
# COMPACT_ATOMS: atom_id res chain seq x y z
N MET A 1 -12.18 -24.93 6.81
CA MET A 1 -10.96 -24.13 7.10
C MET A 1 -9.82 -24.47 6.14
N ASP A 2 -9.96 -25.57 5.39
CA ASP A 2 -8.93 -26.17 4.55
C ASP A 2 -8.54 -25.29 3.38
N PHE A 3 -9.48 -24.49 2.86
CA PHE A 3 -9.18 -23.48 1.84
C PHE A 3 -8.10 -22.50 2.31
N PHE A 4 -8.32 -21.80 3.43
CA PHE A 4 -7.33 -20.83 3.95
C PHE A 4 -6.02 -21.51 4.34
N GLY A 5 -6.08 -22.72 4.91
CA GLY A 5 -4.90 -23.53 5.21
C GLY A 5 -4.07 -23.85 3.96
N SER A 6 -4.73 -24.25 2.87
CA SER A 6 -4.06 -24.55 1.60
C SER A 6 -3.42 -23.31 0.97
N VAL A 7 -4.12 -22.17 1.00
CA VAL A 7 -3.63 -20.90 0.44
C VAL A 7 -2.45 -20.37 1.26
N PHE A 8 -2.51 -20.48 2.59
CA PHE A 8 -1.38 -20.15 3.47
C PHE A 8 -0.20 -21.11 3.28
N GLY A 9 -0.46 -22.41 3.11
CA GLY A 9 0.57 -23.41 2.81
C GLY A 9 1.31 -23.14 1.50
N LYS A 10 0.60 -22.59 0.50
CA LYS A 10 1.19 -22.13 -0.78
C LYS A 10 2.01 -20.84 -0.68
N GLY A 11 2.12 -20.24 0.51
CA GLY A 11 2.93 -19.04 0.72
C GLY A 11 2.18 -17.71 0.58
N ALA A 12 0.85 -17.70 0.54
CA ALA A 12 0.10 -16.45 0.45
C ALA A 12 0.34 -15.52 1.65
N SER A 13 0.47 -14.22 1.36
CA SER A 13 0.59 -13.18 2.39
C SER A 13 -0.70 -13.03 3.21
N TYR A 14 -0.59 -12.45 4.41
CA TYR A 14 -1.76 -12.12 5.21
C TYR A 14 -2.70 -11.14 4.48
N GLY A 15 -2.14 -10.21 3.69
CA GLY A 15 -2.93 -9.30 2.84
C GLY A 15 -3.80 -10.07 1.83
N THR A 16 -3.22 -11.03 1.12
CA THR A 16 -3.94 -11.88 0.16
C THR A 16 -5.03 -12.71 0.82
N LEU A 17 -4.73 -13.35 1.96
CA LEU A 17 -5.71 -14.09 2.74
C LEU A 17 -6.88 -13.21 3.20
N ASN A 18 -6.57 -11.98 3.64
CA ASN A 18 -7.59 -11.02 4.08
C ASN A 18 -8.49 -10.57 2.92
N SER A 19 -7.94 -10.41 1.71
CA SER A 19 -8.73 -10.14 0.50
C SER A 19 -9.70 -11.28 0.18
N TYR A 20 -9.24 -12.54 0.26
CA TYR A 20 -10.14 -13.69 0.08
C TYR A 20 -11.22 -13.75 1.16
N ARG A 21 -10.86 -13.49 2.43
CA ARG A 21 -11.83 -13.44 3.53
C ARG A 21 -12.91 -12.38 3.28
N ALA A 22 -12.53 -11.20 2.83
CA ALA A 22 -13.46 -10.12 2.52
C ALA A 22 -14.37 -10.48 1.34
N ALA A 23 -13.82 -11.01 0.25
CA ALA A 23 -14.59 -11.44 -0.92
C ALA A 23 -15.60 -12.53 -0.57
N ILE A 24 -15.18 -13.57 0.15
CA ILE A 24 -16.08 -14.65 0.57
C ILE A 24 -17.13 -14.13 1.56
N GLY A 25 -16.74 -13.27 2.51
CA GLY A 25 -17.69 -12.63 3.44
C GLY A 25 -18.69 -11.71 2.74
N HIS A 26 -18.35 -11.15 1.57
CA HIS A 26 -19.30 -10.39 0.77
C HIS A 26 -20.31 -11.30 0.05
N ILE A 27 -19.86 -12.45 -0.45
CA ILE A 27 -20.71 -13.40 -1.19
C ILE A 27 -21.65 -14.18 -0.27
N ILE A 28 -21.13 -14.68 0.86
CA ILE A 28 -21.85 -15.57 1.78
C ILE A 28 -22.55 -14.77 2.91
N GLY A 29 -22.23 -13.48 3.04
CA GLY A 29 -22.67 -12.64 4.16
C GLY A 29 -21.65 -12.60 5.30
N GLY A 30 -21.76 -11.57 6.14
CA GLY A 30 -20.77 -11.21 7.17
C GLY A 30 -20.51 -12.26 8.26
N GLU A 31 -21.28 -13.35 8.29
CA GLU A 31 -21.19 -14.43 9.27
C GLU A 31 -19.82 -15.13 9.26
N LEU A 32 -19.20 -15.29 8.09
CA LEU A 32 -17.87 -15.91 7.97
C LEU A 32 -16.79 -15.15 8.75
N THR A 33 -16.88 -13.82 8.76
CA THR A 33 -15.92 -12.97 9.47
C THR A 33 -16.14 -13.02 10.99
N GLN A 34 -17.36 -13.32 11.42
CA GLN A 34 -17.70 -13.39 12.84
C GLN A 34 -17.36 -14.74 13.46
N ASP A 35 -17.21 -15.81 12.67
CA ASP A 35 -16.85 -17.15 13.16
C ASP A 35 -15.52 -17.10 13.98
N PRO A 36 -15.54 -17.51 15.26
CA PRO A 36 -14.36 -17.55 16.11
C PRO A 36 -13.20 -18.38 15.55
N ARG A 37 -13.48 -19.42 14.74
CA ARG A 37 -12.47 -20.27 14.11
C ARG A 37 -11.69 -19.47 13.07
N VAL A 38 -12.38 -18.67 12.25
CA VAL A 38 -11.77 -17.80 11.26
C VAL A 38 -10.90 -16.75 11.96
N LYS A 39 -11.41 -16.11 13.01
CA LYS A 39 -10.62 -15.14 13.81
C LYS A 39 -9.36 -15.76 14.39
N LYS A 40 -9.44 -16.96 15.00
CA LYS A 40 -8.29 -17.68 15.54
C LYS A 40 -7.27 -18.06 14.47
N PHE A 41 -7.72 -18.52 13.30
CA PHE A 41 -6.83 -18.83 12.18
C PHE A 41 -6.07 -17.60 11.70
N PHE A 42 -6.75 -16.47 11.47
CA PHE A 42 -6.11 -15.25 11.01
C PHE A 42 -5.13 -14.70 12.05
N ARG A 43 -5.43 -14.81 13.35
CA ARG A 43 -4.48 -14.48 14.42
C ARG A 43 -3.23 -15.35 14.36
N GLY A 44 -3.41 -16.67 14.18
CA GLY A 44 -2.29 -17.60 14.01
C GLY A 44 -1.46 -17.32 12.75
N ALA A 45 -2.11 -17.08 11.62
CA ALA A 45 -1.46 -16.74 10.36
C ALA A 45 -0.63 -15.46 10.48
N TYR A 46 -1.15 -14.42 11.15
CA TYR A 46 -0.42 -13.18 11.42
C TYR A 46 0.79 -13.40 12.34
N ASN A 47 0.65 -14.21 13.39
CA ASN A 47 1.76 -14.51 14.30
C ASN A 47 2.88 -15.31 13.62
N ILE A 48 2.52 -16.24 12.72
CA ILE A 48 3.50 -17.06 11.99
C ILE A 48 4.21 -16.24 10.90
N ARG A 49 3.45 -15.40 10.19
CA ARG A 49 3.97 -14.56 9.09
C ARG A 49 3.34 -13.16 9.19
N PRO A 50 3.94 -12.26 9.98
CA PRO A 50 3.47 -10.87 10.04
C PRO A 50 3.70 -10.20 8.69
N ASN A 51 2.79 -9.29 8.32
CA ASN A 51 3.03 -8.46 7.13
C ASN A 51 4.20 -7.52 7.44
N PRO A 52 5.25 -7.50 6.60
CA PRO A 52 6.32 -6.53 6.75
C PRO A 52 5.76 -5.11 6.61
N PRO A 53 6.43 -4.10 7.21
CA PRO A 53 6.08 -2.71 6.96
C PRO A 53 6.11 -2.45 5.46
N LYS A 54 5.14 -1.67 4.96
CA LYS A 54 5.00 -1.39 3.52
C LYS A 54 6.21 -0.64 2.96
N TYR A 55 6.89 0.10 3.80
CA TYR A 55 8.10 0.84 3.48
C TYR A 55 9.15 0.49 4.54
N GLU A 56 10.31 0.02 4.10
CA GLU A 56 11.45 -0.24 4.98
C GLU A 56 12.16 1.06 5.37
N ASP A 57 12.02 2.10 4.53
CA ASP A 57 12.61 3.41 4.71
C ASP A 57 11.67 4.51 4.24
N THR A 58 11.79 5.69 4.84
CA THR A 58 11.04 6.88 4.45
C THR A 58 12.03 7.84 3.80
N TRP A 59 11.78 8.23 2.55
CA TRP A 59 12.67 9.14 1.84
C TRP A 59 12.61 10.55 2.45
N ASP A 60 13.75 11.26 2.43
CA ASP A 60 13.86 12.64 2.91
C ASP A 60 13.26 13.62 1.87
N PRO A 61 12.14 14.30 2.19
CA PRO A 61 11.55 15.29 1.29
C PRO A 61 12.43 16.50 1.06
N GLU A 62 13.35 16.81 1.98
CA GLU A 62 14.24 17.96 1.87
C GLU A 62 15.18 17.85 0.67
N LEU A 63 15.62 16.64 0.33
CA LEU A 63 16.41 16.38 -0.88
C LEU A 63 15.69 16.85 -2.15
N VAL A 64 14.41 16.52 -2.29
CA VAL A 64 13.62 16.87 -3.48
C VAL A 64 13.24 18.35 -3.50
N LEU A 65 12.95 18.93 -2.34
CA LEU A 65 12.75 20.38 -2.19
C LEU A 65 14.01 21.18 -2.58
N ASN A 66 15.20 20.68 -2.20
CA ASN A 66 16.47 21.30 -2.56
C ASN A 66 16.75 21.20 -4.07
N LEU A 67 16.40 20.09 -4.71
CA LEU A 67 16.47 19.96 -6.18
C LEU A 67 15.52 20.94 -6.88
N ALA A 68 14.28 21.08 -6.39
CA ALA A 68 13.33 22.05 -6.93
C ALA A 68 13.83 23.50 -6.75
N ARG A 69 14.49 23.81 -5.62
CA ARG A 69 15.08 25.13 -5.33
C ARG A 69 16.26 25.47 -6.25
N LYS A 70 17.09 24.48 -6.60
CA LYS A 70 18.25 24.65 -7.50
C LYS A 70 17.86 24.88 -8.96
N LEU A 71 16.62 24.59 -9.36
CA LEU A 71 16.16 24.85 -10.72
C LEU A 71 15.98 26.37 -10.93
N PRO A 72 16.69 26.98 -11.90
CA PRO A 72 16.57 28.40 -12.19
C PRO A 72 15.14 28.74 -12.65
N ASN A 73 14.66 29.93 -12.30
CA ASN A 73 13.32 30.39 -12.68
C ASN A 73 13.29 31.00 -14.09
N ASP A 74 14.45 31.50 -14.55
CA ASP A 74 14.61 32.13 -15.86
C ASP A 74 15.40 31.21 -16.81
N GLY A 75 15.00 31.16 -18.08
CA GLY A 75 15.70 30.39 -19.12
C GLY A 75 15.46 28.87 -19.11
N ILE A 76 14.48 28.38 -18.34
CA ILE A 76 14.09 26.95 -18.30
C ILE A 76 13.04 26.60 -19.35
N THR A 77 13.05 25.34 -19.78
CA THR A 77 12.05 24.83 -20.72
C THR A 77 10.69 24.67 -20.05
N LEU A 78 9.61 24.80 -20.82
CA LEU A 78 8.24 24.59 -20.33
C LEU A 78 8.05 23.20 -19.68
N GLU A 79 8.78 22.19 -20.16
CA GLU A 79 8.77 20.85 -19.59
C GLU A 79 9.35 20.81 -18.18
N GLN A 80 10.48 21.49 -17.94
CA GLN A 80 11.11 21.58 -16.62
C GLN A 80 10.21 22.31 -15.62
N LEU A 81 9.52 23.36 -16.06
CA LEU A 81 8.55 24.08 -15.23
C LEU A 81 7.38 23.19 -14.82
N LYS A 82 6.81 22.44 -15.78
CA LYS A 82 5.73 21.47 -15.52
C LYS A 82 6.17 20.41 -14.49
N ARG A 83 7.38 19.85 -14.65
CA ARG A 83 7.93 18.87 -13.71
C ARG A 83 8.13 19.47 -12.31
N LYS A 84 8.69 20.68 -12.21
CA LYS A 84 8.88 21.40 -10.93
C LYS A 84 7.54 21.62 -10.21
N LEU A 85 6.51 22.06 -10.93
CA LEU A 85 5.17 22.23 -10.40
C LEU A 85 4.55 20.90 -9.93
N ALA A 86 4.61 19.86 -10.77
CA ALA A 86 4.05 18.55 -10.44
C ALA A 86 4.70 17.94 -9.19
N VAL A 87 6.03 18.05 -9.06
CA VAL A 87 6.78 17.56 -7.89
C VAL A 87 6.37 18.33 -6.63
N LEU A 88 6.30 19.67 -6.69
CA LEU A 88 5.88 20.49 -5.55
C LEU A 88 4.43 20.19 -5.14
N LEU A 89 3.54 20.01 -6.11
CA LEU A 89 2.16 19.65 -5.86
C LEU A 89 2.06 18.26 -5.20
N ALA A 90 2.79 17.27 -5.71
CA ALA A 90 2.81 15.92 -5.15
C ALA A 90 3.32 15.89 -3.70
N ILE A 91 4.34 16.68 -3.36
CA ILE A 91 4.85 16.80 -2.00
C ILE A 91 3.84 17.47 -1.08
N CYS A 92 3.21 18.56 -1.55
CA CYS A 92 2.27 19.34 -0.73
C CYS A 92 0.96 18.59 -0.48
N THR A 93 0.41 17.92 -1.49
CA THR A 93 -0.88 17.23 -1.37
C THR A 93 -0.75 15.82 -0.83
N GLY A 94 0.44 15.20 -0.90
CA GLY A 94 0.66 13.80 -0.54
C GLY A 94 -0.21 12.83 -1.36
N GLN A 95 -0.76 13.29 -2.48
CA GLN A 95 -1.67 12.48 -3.28
C GLN A 95 -0.89 11.40 -4.02
N ARG A 96 -1.48 10.20 -4.07
CA ARG A 96 -0.95 9.13 -4.91
C ARG A 96 -1.04 9.57 -6.37
N ALA A 97 0.05 9.39 -7.11
CA ALA A 97 0.02 9.54 -8.55
C ALA A 97 -1.01 8.54 -9.12
N VAL A 98 -2.15 9.05 -9.56
CA VAL A 98 -3.12 8.28 -10.32
C VAL A 98 -2.77 8.51 -11.78
N SER A 99 -2.26 7.48 -12.46
CA SER A 99 -2.11 7.51 -13.90
C SER A 99 -3.49 7.26 -14.50
N THR A 100 -4.05 8.30 -15.13
CA THR A 100 -5.25 8.21 -15.97
C THR A 100 -4.83 8.05 -17.42
#